data_AF-A0A7J4T5G9-F1
#
_entry.id   AF-A0A7J4T5G9-F1
#
_cell.length_a   1.000
_cell.length_b   1.000
_cell.length_c   1.000
_cell.angle_alpha   90.00
_cell.angle_beta   90.00
_cell.angle_gamma   90.00
#
_symmetry.space_group_name_H-M   'P 1'
#
loop_
_entity.id
_entity.type
_entity.pdbx_description
1 polymer ?
#
loop_
_entity_poly.entity_id
_entity_poly.type
_entity_poly.pdbx_seq_one_letter_code
_entity_poly.pdbx_strand_id
1 'polypeptide(L)'
;MSEPVSCVCPKCGDINGHKFIHDSETIERYGFNASKVQPKETSDEEWAPNGLCPNTTCIDEWCTERNLDSRFKMGIPLIEKEPEQSDVVELRYESAEECKDCNVGRFYFNASTKSHQCDNPFCSAERNDLPTPESYANSSKALGDKEYEFRSNYVRALGERKDVVDPPYLFEKAINPMKQNWNKKQVKLEQAELHTTSKRNQAWFTCLHPYLKALDPQTGTKFQKIVLSTYVDKTFQFRHIEPLWLFAKRGGLGGELRSAFNLFDDSLDIFSSVIEKHGYALENNHESIRCVYQLIKSLGSWPTDRIDDEIIINEALNSKLRLTDKLEELKKHDLMDGHYSLNGRIRTPIGMIECICIVNALHHFSGIDNFSHDVRNQIFPNKKQREFWKEVMSEKGELFVNHVLPKLCSI
;
A
#
# COMPACT_ATOMS: atom_id res chain seq x y z
N MET A 1 37.97 -2.72 1.61
CA MET A 1 37.07 -2.45 0.48
C MET A 1 35.96 -1.58 1.03
N SER A 2 35.82 -0.36 0.52
CA SER A 2 34.84 0.63 0.97
C SER A 2 33.43 0.13 0.63
N GLU A 3 32.51 0.16 1.59
CA GLU A 3 31.10 -0.12 1.33
C GLU A 3 30.55 0.84 0.26
N PRO A 4 29.67 0.38 -0.66
CA PRO A 4 29.04 1.26 -1.63
C PRO A 4 28.15 2.27 -0.89
N VAL A 5 28.47 3.55 -1.01
CA VAL A 5 27.66 4.66 -0.47
C VAL A 5 26.26 4.56 -1.08
N SER A 6 25.23 4.50 -0.22
CA SER A 6 23.83 4.48 -0.66
C SER A 6 23.40 5.91 -0.98
N CYS A 7 22.95 6.14 -2.22
CA CYS A 7 22.56 7.46 -2.70
C CYS A 7 21.07 7.46 -3.07
N VAL A 8 20.40 8.59 -2.84
CA VAL A 8 18.98 8.77 -3.15
C VAL A 8 18.72 10.05 -3.93
N CYS A 9 17.64 10.06 -4.70
CA CYS A 9 17.15 11.28 -5.29
C CYS A 9 16.44 12.10 -4.21
N PRO A 10 16.74 13.40 -4.06
CA PRO A 10 16.07 14.25 -3.07
C PRO A 10 14.58 14.48 -3.36
N LYS A 11 14.06 14.02 -4.51
CA LYS A 11 12.63 14.10 -4.88
C LYS A 11 11.91 12.77 -4.76
N CYS A 12 12.44 11.73 -5.39
CA CYS A 12 11.77 10.43 -5.42
C CYS A 12 12.39 9.38 -4.49
N GLY A 13 13.33 9.75 -3.61
CA GLY A 13 14.00 8.80 -2.74
C GLY A 13 14.73 7.73 -3.56
N ASP A 14 14.41 6.46 -3.34
CA ASP A 14 14.89 5.30 -4.09
C ASP A 14 13.88 4.74 -5.10
N ILE A 15 12.69 5.36 -5.24
CA ILE A 15 11.59 4.88 -6.11
C ILE A 15 12.06 4.70 -7.56
N ASN A 16 12.89 5.62 -8.05
CA ASN A 16 13.50 5.55 -9.39
C ASN A 16 14.95 5.06 -9.37
N GLY A 17 15.41 4.41 -8.29
CA GLY A 17 16.80 4.04 -8.08
C GLY A 17 17.40 3.18 -9.19
N HIS A 18 16.58 2.35 -9.84
CA HIS A 18 16.97 1.54 -10.99
C HIS A 18 17.31 2.36 -12.27
N LYS A 19 16.97 3.66 -12.30
CA LYS A 19 17.25 4.60 -13.41
C LYS A 19 18.36 5.59 -13.09
N PHE A 20 18.99 5.49 -11.92
CA PHE A 20 20.05 6.40 -11.53
C PHE A 20 21.30 6.19 -12.39
N ILE A 21 21.92 7.30 -12.77
CA ILE A 21 23.12 7.32 -13.59
C ILE A 21 24.30 7.55 -12.65
N HIS A 22 25.15 6.55 -12.51
CA HIS A 22 26.37 6.62 -11.69
C HIS A 22 27.66 6.67 -12.54
N ASP A 23 27.52 6.51 -13.85
CA ASP A 23 28.64 6.55 -14.80
C ASP A 23 29.15 7.98 -14.99
N SER A 24 30.41 8.24 -14.61
CA SER A 24 31.00 9.57 -14.62
C SER A 24 31.05 10.20 -16.01
N GLU A 25 31.29 9.42 -17.06
CA GLU A 25 31.33 9.93 -18.44
C GLU A 25 29.94 10.43 -18.89
N THR A 26 28.88 9.70 -18.52
CA THR A 26 27.50 10.09 -18.80
C THR A 26 27.07 11.33 -18.01
N ILE A 27 27.49 11.42 -16.74
CA ILE A 27 27.22 12.58 -15.87
C ILE A 27 27.86 13.86 -16.44
N GLU A 28 29.12 13.77 -16.88
CA GLU A 28 29.84 14.89 -17.50
C GLU A 28 29.24 15.31 -18.84
N ARG A 29 28.80 14.35 -19.67
CA ARG A 29 28.06 14.64 -20.92
C ARG A 29 26.75 15.37 -20.67
N TYR A 30 26.14 15.20 -19.49
CA TYR A 30 24.91 15.89 -19.08
C TYR A 30 25.17 17.25 -18.44
N GLY A 31 26.43 17.71 -18.42
CA GLY A 31 26.81 19.03 -17.92
C GLY A 31 27.04 19.08 -16.41
N PHE A 32 27.20 17.94 -15.74
CA PHE A 32 27.45 17.86 -14.30
C PHE A 32 28.88 17.44 -14.00
N ASN A 33 29.42 17.89 -12.88
CA ASN A 33 30.73 17.48 -12.41
C ASN A 33 30.63 16.22 -11.53
N ALA A 34 31.23 15.12 -11.99
CA ALA A 34 31.23 13.84 -11.27
C ALA A 34 32.37 13.68 -10.25
N SER A 35 33.21 14.70 -10.04
CA SER A 35 34.34 14.64 -9.11
C SER A 35 33.88 14.46 -7.67
N LYS A 36 34.51 13.54 -6.93
CA LYS A 36 34.26 13.34 -5.49
C LYS A 36 34.65 14.54 -4.62
N VAL A 37 35.49 15.43 -5.13
CA VAL A 37 35.87 16.67 -4.47
C VAL A 37 35.22 17.81 -5.25
N GLN A 38 34.39 18.60 -4.58
CA GLN A 38 33.74 19.75 -5.19
C GLN A 38 34.79 20.77 -5.65
N PRO A 39 34.86 21.09 -6.95
CA PRO A 39 35.72 22.15 -7.44
C PRO A 39 35.22 23.50 -6.92
N LYS A 40 36.14 24.43 -6.62
CA LYS A 40 35.82 25.76 -6.08
C LYS A 40 34.89 26.62 -6.96
N GLU A 41 34.74 26.26 -8.23
CA GLU A 41 33.98 27.02 -9.23
C GLU A 41 32.67 26.32 -9.67
N THR A 42 32.34 25.15 -9.10
CA THR A 42 31.14 24.39 -9.48
C THR A 42 30.01 24.65 -8.48
N SER A 43 28.85 25.06 -9.01
CA SER A 43 27.64 25.25 -8.22
C SER A 43 27.13 23.91 -7.62
N ASP A 44 26.46 23.97 -6.47
CA ASP A 44 25.90 22.79 -5.80
C ASP A 44 24.87 22.08 -6.70
N GLU A 45 24.24 22.82 -7.62
CA GLU A 45 23.26 22.32 -8.60
C GLU A 45 23.88 21.62 -9.82
N GLU A 46 25.20 21.69 -9.98
CA GLU A 46 25.97 21.10 -11.08
C GLU A 46 27.00 20.09 -10.57
N TRP A 47 27.15 19.95 -9.25
CA TRP A 47 28.02 18.97 -8.63
C TRP A 47 27.25 17.68 -8.31
N ALA A 48 27.63 16.57 -8.95
CA ALA A 48 26.93 15.28 -8.85
C ALA A 48 27.91 14.11 -8.57
N PRO A 49 28.63 14.12 -7.43
CA PRO A 49 29.65 13.12 -7.09
C PRO A 49 29.06 11.71 -6.91
N ASN A 50 27.77 11.64 -6.61
CA ASN A 50 27.06 10.43 -6.19
C ASN A 50 26.13 9.87 -7.28
N GLY A 51 26.06 10.54 -8.43
CA GLY A 51 25.20 10.18 -9.56
C GLY A 51 24.08 11.17 -9.83
N LEU A 52 23.27 10.88 -10.84
CA LEU A 52 22.15 11.70 -11.30
C LEU A 52 20.84 10.92 -11.34
N CYS A 53 19.74 11.58 -10.96
CA CYS A 53 18.39 11.14 -11.24
C CYS A 53 17.88 11.80 -12.53
N PRO A 54 17.63 11.05 -13.62
CA PRO A 54 17.18 11.61 -14.90
C PRO A 54 15.64 11.71 -15.01
N ASN A 55 14.90 11.49 -13.92
CA ASN A 55 13.42 11.51 -13.97
C ASN A 55 12.92 12.94 -14.18
N THR A 56 12.17 13.16 -15.27
CA THR A 56 11.62 14.45 -15.67
C THR A 56 10.71 15.09 -14.61
N THR A 57 9.87 14.30 -13.94
CA THR A 57 9.00 14.79 -12.85
C THR A 57 9.84 15.30 -11.69
N CYS A 58 10.89 14.57 -11.32
CA CYS A 58 11.79 15.02 -10.27
C CYS A 58 12.49 16.32 -10.69
N ILE A 59 13.00 16.40 -11.93
CA ILE A 59 13.70 17.56 -12.48
C ILE A 59 12.80 18.80 -12.42
N ASP A 60 11.54 18.68 -12.85
CA ASP A 60 10.59 19.78 -12.83
C ASP A 60 10.29 20.26 -11.40
N GLU A 61 10.08 19.35 -10.45
CA GLU A 61 9.87 19.70 -9.03
C GLU A 61 11.11 20.37 -8.41
N TRP A 62 12.30 19.83 -8.67
CA TRP A 62 13.56 20.37 -8.15
C TRP A 62 13.85 21.77 -8.70
N CYS A 63 13.59 21.98 -9.99
CA CYS A 63 13.78 23.27 -10.64
C CYS A 63 12.73 24.30 -10.19
N THR A 64 11.48 23.89 -10.03
CA THR A 64 10.40 24.77 -9.53
C THR A 64 10.72 25.30 -8.14
N GLU A 65 11.16 24.44 -7.22
CA GLU A 65 11.49 24.87 -5.85
C GLU A 65 12.71 25.80 -5.75
N ARG A 66 13.65 25.67 -6.69
CA ARG A 66 14.89 26.47 -6.71
C ARG A 66 14.83 27.63 -7.68
N ASN A 67 13.67 27.87 -8.30
CA ASN A 67 13.47 28.89 -9.32
C ASN A 67 14.48 28.78 -10.48
N LEU A 68 14.71 27.55 -10.95
CA LEU A 68 15.59 27.19 -12.05
C LEU A 68 14.76 26.83 -13.30
N ASP A 69 15.33 27.02 -14.49
CA ASP A 69 14.68 26.62 -15.75
C ASP A 69 14.90 25.11 -16.00
N SER A 70 13.83 24.32 -15.90
CA SER A 70 13.90 22.85 -16.05
C SER A 70 14.23 22.41 -17.48
N ARG A 71 14.02 23.27 -18.49
CA ARG A 71 14.23 22.93 -19.91
C ARG A 71 15.69 22.61 -20.27
N PHE A 72 16.63 23.03 -19.42
CA PHE A 72 18.07 22.86 -19.64
C PHE A 72 18.71 21.88 -18.64
N LYS A 73 17.93 21.23 -17.76
CA LYS A 73 18.45 20.28 -16.76
C LYS A 73 18.23 18.84 -17.22
N MET A 74 19.33 18.08 -17.27
CA MET A 74 19.35 16.67 -17.70
C MET A 74 19.31 15.67 -16.53
N GLY A 75 19.25 16.16 -15.29
CA GLY A 75 19.18 15.33 -14.10
C GLY A 75 19.25 16.14 -12.80
N ILE A 76 19.07 15.47 -11.68
CA ILE A 76 19.26 16.02 -10.34
C ILE A 76 20.41 15.28 -9.65
N PRO A 77 21.37 15.98 -9.03
CA PRO A 77 22.41 15.36 -8.21
C PRO A 77 21.81 14.46 -7.13
N LEU A 78 22.26 13.22 -7.07
CA LEU A 78 21.93 12.32 -5.97
C LEU A 78 22.64 12.79 -4.71
N ILE A 79 21.92 12.75 -3.60
CA ILE A 79 22.50 13.03 -2.29
C ILE A 79 22.86 11.72 -1.61
N GLU A 80 23.87 11.75 -0.74
CA GLU A 80 24.09 10.63 0.15
C GLU A 80 22.82 10.41 0.96
N LYS A 81 22.37 9.16 1.02
CA LYS A 81 21.24 8.80 1.86
C LYS A 81 21.67 9.11 3.29
N GLU A 82 21.07 10.14 3.89
CA GLU A 82 21.22 10.35 5.33
C GLU A 82 20.93 9.00 5.99
N PRO A 83 21.82 8.50 6.87
CA PRO A 83 21.53 7.27 7.59
C PRO A 83 20.20 7.52 8.28
N GLU A 84 19.17 6.77 7.87
CA GLU A 84 17.82 6.88 8.44
C GLU A 84 18.00 6.85 9.96
N GLN A 85 17.90 8.01 10.60
CA GLN A 85 17.73 8.11 12.04
C GLN A 85 16.30 7.65 12.30
N SER A 86 16.10 6.34 12.24
CA SER A 86 14.88 5.68 12.68
C SER A 86 14.87 5.65 14.20
N ASP A 87 14.91 6.81 14.86
CA ASP A 87 14.92 6.87 16.32
C ASP A 87 13.90 7.89 16.83
N VAL A 88 12.63 7.53 16.69
CA VAL A 88 11.77 7.38 17.88
C VAL A 88 10.92 6.13 17.68
N VAL A 89 11.44 4.97 18.07
CA VAL A 89 10.55 3.92 18.56
C VAL A 89 10.09 4.43 19.91
N GLU A 90 8.87 4.96 20.01
CA GLU A 90 8.19 4.99 21.30
C GLU A 90 8.24 3.54 21.79
N LEU A 91 8.98 3.30 22.88
CA LEU A 91 8.90 2.04 23.61
C LEU A 91 7.46 1.92 24.09
N ARG A 92 6.60 1.32 23.25
CA ARG A 92 5.23 0.98 23.60
C ARG A 92 5.33 -0.22 24.52
N TYR A 93 5.14 0.04 25.82
CA TYR A 93 5.09 -1.02 26.80
C TYR A 93 3.70 -1.64 26.74
N GLU A 94 3.60 -2.82 26.13
CA GLU A 94 2.40 -3.64 26.20
C GLU A 94 2.21 -4.13 27.63
N SER A 95 1.04 -3.84 28.22
CA SER A 95 0.59 -4.55 29.41
C SER A 95 0.20 -5.99 29.03
N ALA A 96 0.24 -6.88 30.02
CA ALA A 96 -0.24 -8.25 29.84
C ALA A 96 -1.77 -8.35 29.79
N GLU A 97 -2.51 -7.25 29.95
CA GLU A 97 -3.96 -7.25 30.00
C GLU A 97 -4.59 -7.07 28.61
N GLU A 98 -5.42 -8.05 28.25
CA GLU A 98 -6.29 -8.00 27.09
C GLU A 98 -7.39 -6.95 27.29
N CYS A 99 -7.70 -6.24 26.22
CA CYS A 99 -8.75 -5.26 26.22
C CYS A 99 -10.10 -5.96 26.18
N LYS A 100 -10.75 -6.04 27.35
CA LYS A 100 -12.09 -6.62 27.50
C LYS A 100 -13.17 -5.91 26.68
N ASP A 101 -12.92 -4.66 26.26
CA ASP A 101 -13.88 -3.87 25.48
C ASP A 101 -13.94 -4.31 24.02
N CYS A 102 -12.83 -4.82 23.47
CA CYS A 102 -12.81 -5.31 22.08
C CYS A 102 -12.43 -6.79 21.95
N ASN A 103 -11.99 -7.45 23.03
CA ASN A 103 -11.50 -8.84 23.08
C ASN A 103 -10.41 -9.18 22.04
N VAL A 104 -9.81 -8.16 21.43
CA VAL A 104 -8.85 -8.30 20.32
C VAL A 104 -7.54 -7.60 20.65
N GLY A 105 -7.63 -6.35 21.13
CA GLY A 105 -6.44 -5.55 21.45
C GLY A 105 -5.91 -5.81 22.86
N ARG A 106 -4.70 -5.31 23.12
CA ARG A 106 -4.05 -5.24 24.42
C ARG A 106 -3.79 -3.80 24.78
N PHE A 107 -3.77 -3.52 26.08
CA PHE A 107 -3.46 -2.20 26.56
C PHE A 107 -1.96 -1.93 26.47
N TYR A 108 -1.53 -0.87 25.78
CA TYR A 108 -0.16 -0.35 25.76
C TYR A 108 -0.08 0.98 26.50
N PHE A 109 1.01 1.23 27.21
CA PHE A 109 1.21 2.50 27.89
C PHE A 109 1.57 3.61 26.89
N ASN A 110 0.75 4.67 26.88
CA ASN A 110 1.00 5.91 26.17
C ASN A 110 1.64 6.91 27.14
N ALA A 111 2.91 7.25 26.89
CA ALA A 111 3.67 8.15 27.75
C ALA A 111 3.18 9.61 27.71
N SER A 112 2.57 10.04 26.60
CA SER A 112 2.03 11.40 26.45
C SER A 112 0.77 11.61 27.27
N THR A 113 -0.12 10.62 27.31
CA THR A 113 -1.38 10.68 28.07
C THR A 113 -1.27 10.11 29.47
N LYS A 114 -0.14 9.45 29.80
CA LYS A 114 0.10 8.70 31.04
C LYS A 114 -0.97 7.64 31.33
N SER A 115 -1.49 7.06 30.26
CA SER A 115 -2.59 6.10 30.32
C SER A 115 -2.31 4.91 29.43
N HIS A 116 -2.98 3.79 29.70
CA HIS A 116 -2.91 2.64 28.82
C HIS A 116 -4.01 2.72 27.78
N GLN A 117 -3.64 2.66 26.51
CA GLN A 117 -4.57 2.68 25.39
C GLN A 117 -4.62 1.30 24.74
N CYS A 118 -5.79 0.91 24.25
CA CYS A 118 -5.89 -0.33 23.49
C CYS A 118 -5.09 -0.21 22.17
N ASP A 119 -4.23 -1.19 21.86
CA ASP A 119 -3.43 -1.27 20.63
C ASP A 119 -4.28 -1.57 19.39
N ASN A 120 -5.54 -1.98 19.59
CA ASN A 120 -6.52 -2.07 18.54
C ASN A 120 -6.89 -0.64 18.11
N PRO A 121 -6.52 -0.18 16.89
CA PRO A 121 -6.80 1.18 16.43
C PRO A 121 -8.30 1.48 16.29
N PHE A 122 -9.15 0.47 16.45
CA PHE A 122 -10.60 0.57 16.42
C PHE A 122 -11.24 0.52 17.81
N CYS A 123 -10.43 0.39 18.86
CA CYS A 123 -10.85 0.42 20.25
C CYS A 123 -10.32 1.70 20.91
N SER A 124 -11.23 2.54 21.39
CA SER A 124 -10.89 3.76 22.12
C SER A 124 -10.77 3.54 23.63
N ALA A 125 -10.58 2.29 24.06
CA ALA A 125 -10.48 1.97 25.47
C ALA A 125 -9.19 2.54 26.05
N GLU A 126 -9.33 3.21 27.19
CA GLU A 126 -8.24 3.84 27.92
C GLU A 126 -8.34 3.45 29.40
N ARG A 127 -7.22 3.05 29.98
CA ARG A 127 -7.12 2.56 31.36
C ARG A 127 -5.99 3.25 32.09
N ASN A 128 -6.31 3.85 33.21
CA ASN A 128 -5.36 4.51 34.11
C ASN A 128 -4.99 3.65 35.32
N ASP A 129 -5.68 2.52 35.50
CA ASP A 129 -5.55 1.60 36.63
C ASP A 129 -4.47 0.53 36.43
N LEU A 130 -3.93 0.40 35.21
CA LEU A 130 -2.85 -0.53 34.90
C LEU A 130 -1.47 0.01 35.33
N PRO A 131 -0.54 -0.85 35.79
CA PRO A 131 0.76 -0.41 36.32
C PRO A 131 1.62 0.30 35.26
N THR A 132 2.36 1.34 35.65
CA THR A 132 3.26 2.06 34.73
C THR A 132 4.52 1.25 34.38
N PRO A 133 5.19 1.52 33.24
CA PRO A 133 6.36 0.77 32.75
C PRO A 133 7.53 0.64 33.73
N GLU A 134 7.67 1.59 34.65
CA GLU A 134 8.70 1.59 35.71
C GLU A 134 8.61 0.35 36.61
N SER A 135 7.43 -0.27 36.70
CA SER A 135 7.19 -1.52 37.45
C SER A 135 7.54 -2.82 36.68
N TYR A 136 7.78 -2.74 35.37
CA TYR A 136 8.02 -3.89 34.47
C TYR A 136 9.49 -4.08 34.06
N ALA A 137 10.43 -3.44 34.76
CA ALA A 137 11.86 -3.39 34.39
C ALA A 137 12.57 -4.75 34.23
N ASN A 138 11.98 -5.85 34.72
CA ASN A 138 12.52 -7.22 34.57
C ASN A 138 11.76 -8.10 33.56
N SER A 139 10.59 -7.70 33.06
CA SER A 139 9.80 -8.46 32.06
C SER A 139 9.88 -7.87 30.64
N SER A 140 10.25 -6.61 30.52
CA SER A 140 10.30 -5.84 29.27
C SER A 140 11.29 -6.36 28.22
N LYS A 141 12.39 -6.98 28.66
CA LYS A 141 13.40 -7.54 27.74
C LYS A 141 12.89 -8.78 26.99
N ALA A 142 12.20 -9.68 27.70
CA ALA A 142 11.64 -10.89 27.11
C ALA A 142 10.42 -10.62 26.22
N LEU A 143 9.64 -9.57 26.53
CA LEU A 143 8.52 -9.12 25.69
C LEU A 143 9.01 -8.47 24.39
N GLY A 144 10.05 -7.62 24.44
CA GLY A 144 10.65 -7.02 23.26
C GLY A 144 11.30 -8.04 22.31
N ASP A 145 11.94 -9.07 22.84
CA ASP A 145 12.57 -10.14 22.04
C ASP A 145 11.51 -10.99 21.31
N LYS A 146 10.39 -11.31 21.96
CA LYS A 146 9.27 -12.06 21.37
C LYS A 146 8.55 -11.28 20.29
N GLU A 147 8.30 -9.99 20.51
CA GLU A 147 7.64 -9.13 19.53
C GLU A 147 8.53 -8.90 18.31
N TYR A 148 9.83 -8.74 18.51
CA TYR A 148 10.79 -8.71 17.41
C TYR A 148 10.80 -10.02 16.62
N GLU A 149 10.84 -11.16 17.29
CA GLU A 149 10.80 -12.47 16.64
C GLU A 149 9.50 -12.67 15.84
N PHE A 150 8.37 -12.26 16.43
CA PHE A 150 7.06 -12.26 15.77
C PHE A 150 7.09 -11.42 14.49
N ARG A 151 7.47 -10.13 14.56
CA ARG A 151 7.59 -9.24 13.41
C ARG A 151 8.56 -9.78 12.35
N SER A 152 9.73 -10.24 12.78
CA SER A 152 10.77 -10.79 11.91
C SER A 152 10.26 -12.01 11.13
N ASN A 153 9.49 -12.88 11.77
CA ASN A 153 8.90 -14.04 11.11
C ASN A 153 7.92 -13.69 10.00
N TYR A 154 7.07 -12.67 10.20
CA TYR A 154 6.14 -12.20 9.17
C TYR A 154 6.83 -11.42 8.06
N VAL A 155 7.82 -10.57 8.38
CA VAL A 155 8.65 -9.91 7.36
C VAL A 155 9.39 -10.94 6.50
N ARG A 156 9.95 -11.99 7.11
CA ARG A 156 10.58 -13.09 6.38
C ARG A 156 9.60 -13.87 5.51
N ALA A 157 8.38 -14.08 5.97
CA ALA A 157 7.34 -14.77 5.20
C ALA A 157 6.85 -13.95 3.98
N LEU A 158 6.80 -12.62 4.13
CA LEU A 158 6.53 -11.70 3.03
C LEU A 158 7.66 -11.74 1.99
N GLY A 159 8.91 -11.76 2.48
CA GLY A 159 10.10 -11.85 1.64
C GLY A 159 10.22 -10.64 0.71
N GLU A 160 10.41 -10.91 -0.59
CA GLU A 160 10.51 -9.88 -1.63
C GLU A 160 9.16 -9.46 -2.21
N ARG A 161 8.05 -10.08 -1.78
CA ARG A 161 6.69 -9.84 -2.31
C ARG A 161 6.04 -8.61 -1.69
N LYS A 162 6.76 -7.48 -1.69
CA LYS A 162 6.29 -6.20 -1.13
C LYS A 162 4.96 -5.74 -1.75
N ASP A 163 4.71 -6.10 -3.01
CA ASP A 163 3.51 -5.75 -3.75
C ASP A 163 2.24 -6.40 -3.15
N VAL A 164 2.36 -7.39 -2.26
CA VAL A 164 1.16 -7.84 -1.51
C VAL A 164 0.64 -6.69 -0.65
N VAL A 165 1.52 -6.00 0.09
CA VAL A 165 1.12 -4.99 1.07
C VAL A 165 1.09 -3.56 0.50
N ASP A 166 2.03 -3.22 -0.37
CA ASP A 166 2.10 -1.92 -1.06
C ASP A 166 1.28 -1.98 -2.34
N PRO A 167 0.48 -0.96 -2.72
CA PRO A 167 -0.07 0.13 -1.91
C PRO A 167 -1.34 -0.33 -1.16
N PRO A 168 -1.82 0.35 -0.10
CA PRO A 168 -1.44 1.69 0.35
C PRO A 168 -0.40 1.69 1.48
N TYR A 169 0.00 0.51 1.96
CA TYR A 169 0.92 0.44 3.08
C TYR A 169 2.35 0.69 2.61
N LEU A 170 3.11 1.37 3.46
CA LEU A 170 4.53 1.52 3.28
C LEU A 170 5.21 0.22 3.73
N PHE A 171 6.01 -0.37 2.83
CA PHE A 171 6.78 -1.56 3.16
C PHE A 171 7.95 -1.20 4.09
N GLU A 172 8.00 -1.85 5.25
CA GLU A 172 9.08 -1.72 6.23
C GLU A 172 9.66 -3.10 6.55
N LYS A 173 11.00 -3.19 6.58
CA LYS A 173 11.73 -4.38 7.04
C LYS A 173 11.77 -4.43 8.57
N ALA A 174 11.90 -5.62 9.15
CA ALA A 174 12.08 -5.78 10.61
C ALA A 174 13.46 -5.26 11.03
N ILE A 175 13.50 -4.25 11.91
CA ILE A 175 14.75 -3.72 12.47
C ILE A 175 15.14 -4.54 13.69
N ASN A 176 16.40 -4.98 13.78
CA ASN A 176 16.91 -5.78 14.89
C ASN A 176 17.19 -4.90 16.14
N PRO A 177 16.53 -5.13 17.29
CA PRO A 177 16.72 -4.36 18.51
C PRO A 177 18.14 -4.43 19.09
N MET A 178 18.88 -5.52 18.82
CA MET A 178 20.26 -5.70 19.31
C MET A 178 21.26 -4.72 18.66
N LYS A 179 20.98 -4.23 17.44
CA LYS A 179 21.82 -3.21 16.78
C LYS A 179 21.64 -1.81 17.36
N GLN A 180 20.50 -1.49 17.99
CA GLN A 180 20.27 -0.18 18.61
C GLN A 180 21.09 0.04 19.89
N ASN A 181 21.42 -1.02 20.64
CA ASN A 181 22.16 -0.86 21.90
C ASN A 181 23.64 -0.48 21.73
N TRP A 182 24.21 -0.59 20.53
CA TRP A 182 25.59 -0.16 20.27
C TRP A 182 25.73 1.36 20.10
N ASN A 183 24.65 2.07 19.76
CA ASN A 183 24.68 3.52 19.50
C ASN A 183 24.14 4.37 20.67
N LYS A 184 23.66 3.76 21.75
CA LYS A 184 23.04 4.47 22.90
C LYS A 184 23.99 5.33 23.75
N LYS A 185 25.29 5.39 23.45
CA LYS A 185 26.23 6.23 24.21
C LYS A 185 26.31 7.69 23.75
N GLN A 186 25.58 8.12 22.72
CA GLN A 186 25.85 9.45 22.14
C GLN A 186 24.67 10.32 21.70
N VAL A 187 23.44 10.09 22.17
CA VAL A 187 22.35 11.03 21.90
C VAL A 187 21.74 11.52 23.21
N LYS A 188 22.14 12.73 23.59
CA LYS A 188 21.50 13.52 24.64
C LYS A 188 20.05 13.78 24.23
N LEU A 189 19.14 13.63 25.20
CA LEU A 189 17.79 14.17 25.15
C LEU A 189 17.86 15.67 24.83
N GLU A 190 17.47 16.08 23.62
CA GLU A 190 17.00 17.43 23.30
C GLU A 190 16.52 17.46 21.83
N GLN A 191 15.26 17.07 21.62
CA GLN A 191 14.35 17.56 20.57
C GLN A 191 13.01 16.81 20.69
N ALA A 192 12.40 16.95 21.86
CA ALA A 192 10.96 16.86 21.99
C ALA A 192 10.43 18.27 21.73
N GLU A 193 9.83 18.48 20.57
CA GLU A 193 8.79 19.47 20.24
C GLU A 193 8.84 19.80 18.74
N LEU A 194 7.66 19.80 18.11
CA LEU A 194 7.35 20.21 16.74
C LEU A 194 7.62 19.17 15.64
N HIS A 195 6.62 18.37 15.30
CA HIS A 195 5.77 18.63 14.12
C HIS A 195 4.68 17.55 13.91
N THR A 196 3.44 18.01 14.08
CA THR A 196 2.17 17.59 13.44
C THR A 196 1.54 16.23 13.78
N THR A 197 0.53 16.32 14.65
CA THR A 197 -0.80 15.73 14.49
C THR A 197 -1.08 15.02 13.16
N SER A 198 -1.42 13.73 13.24
CA SER A 198 -2.20 12.96 12.26
C SER A 198 -1.62 12.69 10.85
N LYS A 199 -0.36 12.23 10.73
CA LYS A 199 -0.02 11.32 9.61
C LYS A 199 -0.14 9.90 10.12
N ARG A 200 -1.19 9.16 9.71
CA ARG A 200 -1.34 7.73 10.03
C ARG A 200 -0.03 7.03 9.69
N ASN A 201 0.57 6.35 10.66
CA ASN A 201 1.73 5.49 10.43
C ASN A 201 1.26 4.33 9.53
N GLN A 202 1.49 4.44 8.22
CA GLN A 202 1.02 3.49 7.19
C GLN A 202 1.93 2.27 7.04
N ALA A 203 2.84 2.03 7.98
CA ALA A 203 3.69 0.85 8.02
C ALA A 203 2.83 -0.42 7.99
N TRP A 204 3.03 -1.27 6.97
CA TRP A 204 2.17 -2.42 6.73
C TRP A 204 2.03 -3.33 7.95
N PHE A 205 3.15 -3.57 8.65
CA PHE A 205 3.16 -4.46 9.80
C PHE A 205 2.38 -3.85 10.95
N THR A 206 2.54 -2.55 11.21
CA THR A 206 1.79 -1.84 12.27
C THR A 206 0.29 -1.87 11.99
N CYS A 207 -0.12 -1.66 10.73
CA CYS A 207 -1.54 -1.72 10.35
C CYS A 207 -2.11 -3.14 10.47
N LEU A 208 -1.36 -4.16 10.07
CA LEU A 208 -1.85 -5.54 10.04
C LEU A 208 -1.60 -6.32 11.33
N HIS A 209 -0.75 -5.81 12.23
CA HIS A 209 -0.31 -6.50 13.44
C HIS A 209 -1.46 -7.08 14.27
N PRO A 210 -2.57 -6.35 14.55
CA PRO A 210 -3.68 -6.89 15.33
C PRO A 210 -4.27 -8.17 14.70
N TYR A 211 -4.46 -8.17 13.38
CA TYR A 211 -4.98 -9.34 12.66
C TYR A 211 -3.96 -10.48 12.63
N LEU A 212 -2.68 -10.18 12.36
CA LEU A 212 -1.63 -11.19 12.27
C LEU A 212 -1.40 -11.87 13.62
N LYS A 213 -1.49 -11.13 14.73
CA LYS A 213 -1.35 -11.65 16.10
C LYS A 213 -2.52 -12.58 16.44
N ALA A 214 -3.75 -12.17 16.10
CA ALA A 214 -4.94 -12.99 16.31
C ALA A 214 -4.96 -14.26 15.42
N LEU A 215 -4.44 -14.17 14.19
CA LEU A 215 -4.33 -15.30 13.28
C LEU A 215 -3.15 -16.22 13.58
N ASP A 216 -2.11 -15.77 14.29
CA ASP A 216 -0.90 -16.56 14.55
C ASP A 216 -1.16 -17.98 15.11
N PRO A 217 -2.06 -18.19 16.08
CA PRO A 217 -2.38 -19.54 16.58
C PRO A 217 -3.17 -20.41 15.60
N GLN A 218 -3.79 -19.82 14.56
CA GLN A 218 -4.59 -20.56 13.60
C GLN A 218 -3.74 -21.33 12.58
N THR A 219 -4.37 -22.26 11.86
CA THR A 219 -3.74 -22.99 10.76
C THR A 219 -3.35 -22.07 9.60
N GLY A 220 -2.55 -22.57 8.67
CA GLY A 220 -2.08 -21.82 7.51
C GLY A 220 -0.72 -21.15 7.72
N THR A 221 -0.11 -20.76 6.61
CA THR A 221 1.22 -20.15 6.61
C THR A 221 1.16 -18.68 7.02
N LYS A 222 2.25 -18.14 7.56
CA LYS A 222 2.35 -16.70 7.84
C LYS A 222 2.09 -15.85 6.59
N PHE A 223 2.50 -16.32 5.42
CA PHE A 223 2.23 -15.62 4.17
C PHE A 223 0.73 -15.60 3.81
N GLN A 224 0.01 -16.71 3.99
CA GLN A 224 -1.44 -16.76 3.79
C GLN A 224 -2.18 -15.80 4.73
N LYS A 225 -1.74 -15.72 5.99
CA LYS A 225 -2.26 -14.76 6.97
C LYS A 225 -2.02 -13.32 6.54
N ILE A 226 -0.84 -13.01 5.98
CA ILE A 226 -0.56 -11.69 5.39
C ILE A 226 -1.51 -11.40 4.24
N VAL A 227 -1.67 -12.33 3.29
CA VAL A 227 -2.54 -12.15 2.12
C VAL A 227 -3.97 -11.87 2.55
N LEU A 228 -4.54 -12.68 3.46
CA LEU A 228 -5.90 -12.51 3.94
C LEU A 228 -6.08 -11.18 4.67
N SER A 229 -5.26 -10.91 5.69
CA SER A 229 -5.37 -9.68 6.48
C SER A 229 -5.20 -8.42 5.63
N THR A 230 -4.25 -8.46 4.69
CA THR A 230 -4.01 -7.35 3.76
C THR A 230 -5.23 -7.10 2.88
N TYR A 231 -5.80 -8.15 2.28
CA TYR A 231 -6.94 -7.98 1.39
C TYR A 231 -8.18 -7.48 2.14
N VAL A 232 -8.48 -8.07 3.30
CA VAL A 232 -9.63 -7.67 4.12
C VAL A 232 -9.46 -6.22 4.61
N ASP A 233 -8.31 -5.86 5.17
CA ASP A 233 -8.11 -4.49 5.65
C ASP A 233 -8.11 -3.48 4.49
N LYS A 234 -7.42 -3.72 3.37
CA LYS A 234 -7.49 -2.85 2.18
C LYS A 234 -8.91 -2.67 1.67
N THR A 235 -9.70 -3.75 1.67
CA THR A 235 -11.08 -3.73 1.20
C THR A 235 -11.95 -2.82 2.08
N PHE A 236 -11.98 -3.10 3.38
CA PHE A 236 -12.95 -2.49 4.28
C PHE A 236 -12.44 -1.19 4.91
N GLN A 237 -11.14 -1.11 5.26
CA GLN A 237 -10.56 0.06 5.91
C GLN A 237 -10.22 1.19 4.92
N PHE A 238 -9.79 0.84 3.71
CA PHE A 238 -9.36 1.81 2.70
C PHE A 238 -10.36 2.03 1.56
N ARG A 239 -11.59 1.54 1.69
CA ARG A 239 -12.71 1.87 0.79
C ARG A 239 -12.39 1.59 -0.67
N HIS A 240 -12.04 0.33 -0.99
CA HIS A 240 -11.85 -0.16 -2.36
C HIS A 240 -10.56 0.29 -3.05
N ILE A 241 -9.43 -0.26 -2.61
CA ILE A 241 -8.16 0.02 -3.29
C ILE A 241 -8.01 -0.77 -4.60
N GLU A 242 -8.41 -2.04 -4.61
CA GLU A 242 -8.14 -2.92 -5.76
C GLU A 242 -9.08 -4.12 -5.86
N PRO A 243 -9.56 -4.47 -7.08
CA PRO A 243 -10.23 -5.74 -7.32
C PRO A 243 -9.36 -6.94 -6.98
N LEU A 244 -9.97 -8.01 -6.45
CA LEU A 244 -9.27 -9.20 -5.94
C LEU A 244 -8.32 -9.83 -6.98
N TRP A 245 -8.73 -9.92 -8.24
CA TRP A 245 -7.88 -10.51 -9.28
C TRP A 245 -6.70 -9.60 -9.67
N LEU A 246 -6.84 -8.28 -9.55
CA LEU A 246 -5.73 -7.35 -9.75
C LEU A 246 -4.77 -7.39 -8.56
N PHE A 247 -5.27 -7.46 -7.34
CA PHE A 247 -4.48 -7.74 -6.15
C PHE A 247 -3.68 -9.04 -6.30
N ALA A 248 -4.35 -10.12 -6.72
CA ALA A 248 -3.71 -11.42 -6.93
C ALA A 248 -2.64 -11.40 -8.02
N LYS A 249 -2.92 -10.72 -9.13
CA LYS A 249 -1.96 -10.53 -10.22
C LYS A 249 -0.74 -9.75 -9.76
N ARG A 250 -0.95 -8.65 -9.03
CA ARG A 250 0.10 -7.73 -8.56
C ARG A 250 0.98 -8.36 -7.49
N GLY A 251 0.37 -9.07 -6.54
CA GLY A 251 1.08 -9.82 -5.49
C GLY A 251 1.65 -11.17 -5.94
N GLY A 252 1.40 -11.60 -7.17
CA GLY A 252 1.85 -12.91 -7.69
C GLY A 252 1.26 -14.10 -6.93
N LEU A 253 -0.03 -14.05 -6.57
CA LEU A 253 -0.62 -14.87 -5.51
C LEU A 253 -1.06 -16.28 -5.89
N GLY A 254 -1.02 -16.69 -7.17
CA GLY A 254 -1.27 -18.07 -7.63
C GLY A 254 -2.33 -18.84 -6.83
N GLY A 255 -2.01 -20.09 -6.45
CA GLY A 255 -2.85 -20.90 -5.57
C GLY A 255 -2.80 -20.50 -4.07
N GLU A 256 -1.93 -19.57 -3.70
CA GLU A 256 -1.88 -19.02 -2.33
C GLU A 256 -3.11 -18.16 -2.03
N LEU A 257 -3.71 -17.53 -3.05
CA LEU A 257 -4.93 -16.74 -2.88
C LEU A 257 -6.06 -17.58 -2.30
N ARG A 258 -6.37 -18.72 -2.94
CA ARG A 258 -7.40 -19.65 -2.46
C ARG A 258 -7.10 -20.15 -1.05
N SER A 259 -5.84 -20.52 -0.82
CA SER A 259 -5.39 -21.06 0.47
C SER A 259 -5.51 -20.02 1.59
N ALA A 260 -5.24 -18.74 1.30
CA ALA A 260 -5.41 -17.64 2.25
C ALA A 260 -6.88 -17.38 2.56
N PHE A 261 -7.76 -17.43 1.57
CA PHE A 261 -9.20 -17.21 1.77
C PHE A 261 -9.88 -18.34 2.55
N ASN A 262 -9.40 -19.58 2.43
CA ASN A 262 -9.89 -20.67 3.28
C ASN A 262 -9.64 -20.42 4.78
N LEU A 263 -8.66 -19.57 5.15
CA LEU A 263 -8.45 -19.20 6.56
C LEU A 263 -9.57 -18.30 7.09
N PHE A 264 -10.34 -17.64 6.21
CA PHE A 264 -11.41 -16.74 6.62
C PHE A 264 -12.52 -17.45 7.38
N ASP A 265 -12.81 -18.70 7.02
CA ASP A 265 -13.90 -19.49 7.60
C ASP A 265 -13.73 -19.69 9.10
N ASP A 266 -12.48 -19.90 9.53
CA ASP A 266 -12.11 -20.09 10.94
C ASP A 266 -11.67 -18.78 11.63
N SER A 267 -11.64 -17.64 10.92
CA SER A 267 -11.18 -16.34 11.45
C SER A 267 -12.21 -15.22 11.33
N LEU A 268 -13.48 -15.56 11.12
CA LEU A 268 -14.52 -14.55 10.94
C LEU A 268 -14.59 -13.56 12.11
N ASP A 269 -14.47 -14.02 13.35
CA ASP A 269 -14.53 -13.17 14.55
C ASP A 269 -13.41 -12.12 14.58
N ILE A 270 -12.24 -12.44 14.01
CA ILE A 270 -11.08 -11.54 13.93
C ILE A 270 -11.39 -10.35 13.02
N PHE A 271 -12.14 -10.58 11.93
CA PHE A 271 -12.43 -9.57 10.92
C PHE A 271 -13.83 -8.94 11.05
N SER A 272 -14.69 -9.47 11.92
CA SER A 272 -16.09 -9.03 12.03
C SER A 272 -16.20 -7.53 12.33
N SER A 273 -15.35 -7.00 13.22
CA SER A 273 -15.29 -5.58 13.54
C SER A 273 -15.06 -4.67 12.32
N VAL A 274 -14.08 -4.99 11.47
CA VAL A 274 -13.75 -4.13 10.32
C VAL A 274 -14.81 -4.24 9.23
N ILE A 275 -15.38 -5.44 9.04
CA ILE A 275 -16.44 -5.70 8.06
C ILE A 275 -17.74 -5.02 8.46
N GLU A 276 -18.17 -5.14 9.70
CA GLU A 276 -19.44 -4.55 10.17
C GLU A 276 -19.38 -3.03 10.18
N LYS A 277 -18.24 -2.47 10.60
CA LYS A 277 -18.04 -1.02 10.65
C LYS A 277 -18.00 -0.36 9.28
N HIS A 278 -17.47 -1.04 8.27
CA HIS A 278 -17.23 -0.46 6.94
C HIS A 278 -17.91 -1.21 5.80
N GLY A 279 -18.83 -2.14 6.07
CA GLY A 279 -19.55 -2.88 5.04
C GLY A 279 -20.33 -1.98 4.07
N TYR A 280 -20.82 -0.82 4.57
CA TYR A 280 -21.45 0.21 3.74
C TYR A 280 -20.45 1.01 2.89
N ALA A 281 -19.16 1.02 3.25
CA ALA A 281 -18.12 1.64 2.44
C ALA A 281 -17.80 0.83 1.18
N LEU A 282 -18.50 -0.30 0.96
CA LEU A 282 -18.43 -1.04 -0.28
C LEU A 282 -19.23 -0.41 -1.43
N GLU A 283 -19.87 0.74 -1.19
CA GLU A 283 -20.52 1.50 -2.24
C GLU A 283 -19.52 2.35 -3.03
N ASN A 284 -19.58 2.23 -4.35
CA ASN A 284 -18.73 2.98 -5.25
C ASN A 284 -18.99 4.50 -5.14
N ASN A 285 -17.94 5.27 -4.93
CA ASN A 285 -17.94 6.73 -4.79
C ASN A 285 -16.76 7.34 -5.58
N HIS A 286 -16.60 8.66 -5.50
CA HIS A 286 -15.55 9.35 -6.26
C HIS A 286 -14.16 8.83 -5.90
N GLU A 287 -13.89 8.64 -4.61
CA GLU A 287 -12.60 8.16 -4.12
C GLU A 287 -12.34 6.72 -4.58
N SER A 288 -13.34 5.83 -4.52
CA SER A 288 -13.19 4.44 -4.96
C SER A 288 -12.93 4.35 -6.47
N ILE A 289 -13.65 5.14 -7.28
CA ILE A 289 -13.42 5.22 -8.73
C ILE A 289 -12.02 5.75 -9.02
N ARG A 290 -11.57 6.81 -8.33
CA ARG A 290 -10.22 7.36 -8.51
C ARG A 290 -9.15 6.31 -8.18
N CYS A 291 -9.30 5.57 -7.07
CA CYS A 291 -8.36 4.50 -6.71
C CYS A 291 -8.28 3.40 -7.77
N VAL A 292 -9.43 2.87 -8.20
CA VAL A 292 -9.49 1.82 -9.22
C VAL A 292 -8.99 2.34 -10.57
N TYR A 293 -9.28 3.60 -10.93
CA TYR A 293 -8.78 4.25 -12.15
C TYR A 293 -7.26 4.31 -12.19
N GLN A 294 -6.62 4.79 -11.11
CA GLN A 294 -5.16 4.84 -11.00
C GLN A 294 -4.54 3.44 -11.08
N LEU A 295 -5.18 2.44 -10.47
CA LEU A 295 -4.73 1.05 -10.58
C LEU A 295 -4.79 0.56 -12.02
N ILE A 296 -5.92 0.74 -12.72
CA ILE A 296 -6.07 0.33 -14.13
C ILE A 296 -5.05 1.07 -15.00
N LYS A 297 -4.83 2.36 -14.75
CA LYS A 297 -3.84 3.17 -15.46
C LYS A 297 -2.42 2.62 -15.36
N SER A 298 -2.08 1.97 -14.23
CA SER A 298 -0.78 1.32 -14.06
C SER A 298 -0.63 -0.03 -14.78
N LEU A 299 -1.72 -0.62 -15.31
CA LEU A 299 -1.67 -1.93 -16.00
C LEU A 299 -1.07 -1.87 -17.41
N GLY A 300 -0.95 -0.69 -18.01
CA GLY A 300 -0.49 -0.53 -19.39
C GLY A 300 -0.22 0.92 -19.77
N SER A 301 0.17 1.14 -21.03
CA SER A 301 0.42 2.48 -21.55
C SER A 301 -0.88 3.21 -21.85
N TRP A 302 -1.03 4.42 -21.33
CA TRP A 302 -2.17 5.30 -21.57
C TRP A 302 -1.74 6.51 -22.40
N PRO A 303 -2.58 7.01 -23.31
CA PRO A 303 -2.31 8.23 -24.08
C PRO A 303 -2.54 9.46 -23.19
N THR A 304 -1.58 9.74 -22.30
CA THR A 304 -1.65 10.79 -21.27
C THR A 304 -1.78 12.19 -21.85
N ASP A 305 -1.37 12.39 -23.09
CA ASP A 305 -1.48 13.63 -23.85
C ASP A 305 -2.92 13.91 -24.35
N ARG A 306 -3.80 12.90 -24.33
CA ARG A 306 -5.16 12.99 -24.88
C ARG A 306 -6.25 12.73 -23.85
N ILE A 307 -5.88 12.36 -22.63
CA ILE A 307 -6.82 12.00 -21.57
C ILE A 307 -6.59 12.90 -20.36
N ASP A 308 -7.64 13.61 -19.96
CA ASP A 308 -7.71 14.25 -18.65
C ASP A 308 -8.31 13.26 -17.64
N ASP A 309 -7.52 12.91 -16.64
CA ASP A 309 -7.87 11.92 -15.62
C ASP A 309 -9.14 12.31 -14.85
N GLU A 310 -9.30 13.58 -14.49
CA GLU A 310 -10.46 14.03 -13.72
C GLU A 310 -11.73 14.06 -14.57
N ILE A 311 -11.61 14.32 -15.88
CA ILE A 311 -12.75 14.20 -16.79
C ILE A 311 -13.22 12.74 -16.87
N ILE A 312 -12.31 11.78 -17.00
CA ILE A 312 -12.69 10.35 -17.06
C ILE A 312 -13.28 9.86 -15.74
N ILE A 313 -12.72 10.28 -14.59
CA ILE A 313 -13.25 9.92 -13.27
C ILE A 313 -14.67 10.46 -13.08
N ASN A 314 -14.91 11.73 -13.41
CA ASN A 314 -16.24 12.33 -13.34
C ASN A 314 -17.21 11.65 -14.30
N GLU A 315 -16.76 11.28 -15.50
CA GLU A 315 -17.60 10.55 -16.43
C GLU A 315 -17.90 9.12 -15.97
N ALA A 316 -16.98 8.45 -15.28
CA ALA A 316 -17.23 7.16 -14.66
C ALA A 316 -18.31 7.27 -13.56
N LEU A 317 -18.32 8.37 -12.80
CA LEU A 317 -19.41 8.67 -11.86
C LEU A 317 -20.74 8.89 -12.58
N ASN A 318 -20.76 9.61 -13.71
CA ASN A 318 -21.98 9.76 -14.51
C ASN A 318 -22.45 8.43 -15.12
N SER A 319 -21.50 7.59 -15.55
CA SER A 319 -21.76 6.26 -16.09
C SER A 319 -22.47 5.38 -15.05
N LYS A 320 -22.10 5.50 -13.77
CA LYS A 320 -22.82 4.83 -12.67
C LYS A 320 -24.31 5.19 -12.71
N LEU A 321 -24.65 6.48 -12.82
CA LEU A 321 -26.04 6.95 -12.84
C LEU A 321 -26.79 6.37 -14.04
N ARG A 322 -26.19 6.39 -15.23
CA ARG A 322 -26.78 5.83 -16.46
C ARG A 322 -26.99 4.33 -16.41
N LEU A 323 -26.10 3.62 -15.71
CA LEU A 323 -26.12 2.16 -15.62
C LEU A 323 -26.83 1.64 -14.37
N THR A 324 -27.38 2.51 -13.51
CA THR A 324 -27.93 2.16 -12.19
C THR A 324 -28.81 0.92 -12.22
N ASP A 325 -29.86 0.88 -13.05
CA ASP A 325 -30.80 -0.25 -13.10
C ASP A 325 -30.10 -1.58 -13.43
N LYS A 326 -29.13 -1.54 -14.35
CA LYS A 326 -28.36 -2.72 -14.76
C LYS A 326 -27.36 -3.14 -13.69
N LEU A 327 -26.73 -2.17 -13.01
CA LEU A 327 -25.81 -2.44 -11.90
C LEU A 327 -26.55 -3.02 -10.68
N GLU A 328 -27.77 -2.55 -10.40
CA GLU A 328 -28.62 -3.10 -9.34
C GLU A 328 -29.12 -4.51 -9.65
N GLU A 329 -29.38 -4.82 -10.93
CA GLU A 329 -29.65 -6.19 -11.35
C GLU A 329 -28.45 -7.12 -11.07
N LEU A 330 -27.22 -6.65 -11.32
CA LEU A 330 -26.00 -7.44 -11.07
C LEU A 330 -25.78 -7.76 -9.60
N LYS A 331 -26.06 -6.79 -8.71
CA LYS A 331 -25.92 -6.98 -7.27
C LYS A 331 -26.84 -8.08 -6.72
N LYS A 332 -27.88 -8.51 -7.46
CA LYS A 332 -28.78 -9.60 -7.07
C LYS A 332 -28.20 -10.99 -7.32
N HIS A 333 -27.08 -11.09 -8.03
CA HIS A 333 -26.45 -12.36 -8.37
C HIS A 333 -25.11 -12.54 -7.64
N ASP A 334 -24.80 -13.79 -7.28
CA ASP A 334 -23.48 -14.15 -6.77
C ASP A 334 -22.50 -14.27 -7.95
N LEU A 335 -21.74 -13.20 -8.18
CA LEU A 335 -20.79 -13.10 -9.29
C LEU A 335 -19.39 -13.59 -8.90
N MET A 336 -19.10 -13.72 -7.60
CA MET A 336 -17.88 -14.38 -7.12
C MET A 336 -18.08 -15.87 -6.86
N ASP A 337 -17.00 -16.62 -7.05
CA ASP A 337 -16.90 -17.99 -6.57
C ASP A 337 -16.94 -18.01 -5.03
N GLY A 338 -17.60 -19.04 -4.48
CA GLY A 338 -17.86 -19.14 -3.04
C GLY A 338 -16.59 -19.11 -2.19
N HIS A 339 -15.48 -19.65 -2.70
CA HIS A 339 -14.20 -19.67 -2.00
C HIS A 339 -13.60 -18.28 -1.79
N TYR A 340 -14.01 -17.28 -2.58
CA TYR A 340 -13.49 -15.91 -2.46
C TYR A 340 -14.53 -14.94 -1.86
N SER A 341 -15.73 -15.43 -1.56
CA SER A 341 -16.89 -14.63 -1.12
C SER A 341 -16.82 -14.12 0.33
N LEU A 342 -15.77 -14.46 1.07
CA LEU A 342 -15.66 -14.22 2.52
C LEU A 342 -16.94 -14.68 3.24
N ASN A 343 -17.33 -15.95 3.04
CA ASN A 343 -18.59 -16.52 3.52
C ASN A 343 -19.84 -15.75 3.07
N GLY A 344 -19.90 -15.41 1.79
CA GLY A 344 -21.03 -14.71 1.20
C GLY A 344 -21.17 -13.23 1.59
N ARG A 345 -20.21 -12.68 2.35
CA ARG A 345 -20.17 -11.26 2.70
C ARG A 345 -19.85 -10.37 1.51
N ILE A 346 -19.20 -10.92 0.48
CA ILE A 346 -18.96 -10.27 -0.81
C ILE A 346 -19.60 -11.12 -1.91
N ARG A 347 -20.65 -10.59 -2.55
CA ARG A 347 -21.37 -11.26 -3.65
C ARG A 347 -20.96 -10.75 -5.02
N THR A 348 -20.82 -9.42 -5.12
CA THR A 348 -20.24 -8.75 -6.28
C THR A 348 -18.78 -8.46 -5.98
N PRO A 349 -17.84 -8.83 -6.86
CA PRO A 349 -16.44 -8.53 -6.64
C PRO A 349 -16.20 -7.03 -6.45
N ILE A 350 -15.44 -6.69 -5.43
CA ILE A 350 -15.06 -5.31 -5.11
C ILE A 350 -14.28 -4.70 -6.27
N GLY A 351 -14.54 -3.43 -6.57
CA GLY A 351 -13.90 -2.71 -7.67
C GLY A 351 -14.47 -3.06 -9.05
N MET A 352 -15.35 -4.08 -9.17
CA MET A 352 -15.92 -4.47 -10.46
C MET A 352 -16.83 -3.38 -11.03
N ILE A 353 -17.68 -2.76 -10.19
CA ILE A 353 -18.58 -1.69 -10.63
C ILE A 353 -17.75 -0.49 -11.10
N GLU A 354 -16.70 -0.13 -10.36
CA GLU A 354 -15.76 0.92 -10.74
C GLU A 354 -15.09 0.60 -12.09
N CYS A 355 -14.60 -0.63 -12.29
CA CYS A 355 -14.07 -1.06 -13.59
C CYS A 355 -15.08 -0.89 -14.73
N ILE A 356 -16.35 -1.28 -14.52
CA ILE A 356 -17.41 -1.14 -15.52
C ILE A 356 -17.64 0.32 -15.86
N CYS A 357 -17.78 1.18 -14.85
CA CYS A 357 -17.98 2.61 -15.02
C CYS A 357 -16.81 3.26 -15.74
N ILE A 358 -15.57 2.91 -15.41
CA ILE A 358 -14.36 3.45 -16.04
C ILE A 358 -14.27 3.01 -17.51
N VAL A 359 -14.53 1.73 -17.81
CA VAL A 359 -14.51 1.25 -19.21
C VAL A 359 -15.62 1.90 -20.04
N ASN A 360 -16.83 2.09 -19.47
CA ASN A 360 -17.91 2.82 -20.14
C ASN A 360 -17.51 4.29 -20.37
N ALA A 361 -16.97 4.98 -19.38
CA ALA A 361 -16.49 6.35 -19.52
C ALA A 361 -15.45 6.50 -20.63
N LEU A 362 -14.48 5.59 -20.69
CA LEU A 362 -13.46 5.58 -21.76
C LEU A 362 -14.07 5.34 -23.14
N HIS A 363 -15.14 4.55 -23.24
CA HIS A 363 -15.83 4.34 -24.51
C HIS A 363 -16.48 5.62 -25.04
N HIS A 364 -17.10 6.40 -24.14
CA HIS A 364 -17.79 7.64 -24.48
C HIS A 364 -16.86 8.84 -24.66
N PHE A 365 -15.82 8.95 -23.84
CA PHE A 365 -15.03 10.19 -23.74
C PHE A 365 -13.65 10.16 -24.38
N SER A 366 -13.06 8.99 -24.62
CA SER A 366 -11.67 8.99 -25.12
C SER A 366 -11.55 9.52 -26.55
N GLY A 367 -12.58 9.34 -27.39
CA GLY A 367 -12.49 9.64 -28.83
C GLY A 367 -11.34 8.88 -29.51
N ILE A 368 -10.84 7.82 -28.87
CA ILE A 368 -9.73 6.98 -29.32
C ILE A 368 -10.31 5.61 -29.62
N ASP A 369 -10.25 5.25 -30.90
CA ASP A 369 -10.75 3.98 -31.39
C ASP A 369 -10.13 2.81 -30.60
N ASN A 370 -11.00 1.90 -30.15
CA ASN A 370 -10.66 0.67 -29.43
C ASN A 370 -9.94 0.83 -28.08
N PHE A 371 -9.67 2.05 -27.59
CA PHE A 371 -8.95 2.22 -26.32
C PHE A 371 -9.69 1.62 -25.12
N SER A 372 -11.00 1.83 -25.03
CA SER A 372 -11.85 1.21 -24.01
C SER A 372 -11.81 -0.33 -24.06
N HIS A 373 -11.73 -0.90 -25.25
CA HIS A 373 -11.60 -2.34 -25.46
C HIS A 373 -10.22 -2.85 -25.01
N ASP A 374 -9.15 -2.12 -25.30
CA ASP A 374 -7.80 -2.46 -24.87
C ASP A 374 -7.67 -2.41 -23.34
N VAL A 375 -8.21 -1.37 -22.71
CA VAL A 375 -8.26 -1.26 -21.24
C VAL A 375 -9.08 -2.39 -20.64
N ARG A 376 -10.26 -2.73 -21.19
CA ARG A 376 -11.04 -3.90 -20.76
C ARG A 376 -10.22 -5.18 -20.81
N ASN A 377 -9.45 -5.40 -21.88
CA ASN A 377 -8.61 -6.58 -22.04
C ASN A 377 -7.38 -6.59 -21.12
N GLN A 378 -6.96 -5.44 -20.59
CA GLN A 378 -5.95 -5.37 -19.54
C GLN A 378 -6.52 -5.76 -18.17
N ILE A 379 -7.76 -5.35 -17.87
CA ILE A 379 -8.47 -5.67 -16.62
C ILE A 379 -8.92 -7.14 -16.61
N PHE A 380 -9.50 -7.60 -17.72
CA PHE A 380 -10.03 -8.95 -17.92
C PHE A 380 -9.35 -9.62 -19.12
N PRO A 381 -8.07 -9.99 -19.00
CA PRO A 381 -7.37 -10.67 -20.08
C PRO A 381 -8.06 -11.99 -20.40
N ASN A 382 -8.37 -12.23 -21.68
CA ASN A 382 -9.00 -13.47 -22.13
C ASN A 382 -8.03 -14.44 -22.81
N LYS A 383 -6.72 -14.28 -22.54
CA LYS A 383 -5.64 -14.97 -23.27
C LYS A 383 -5.43 -16.42 -22.81
N LYS A 384 -5.74 -16.75 -21.55
CA LYS A 384 -5.58 -18.09 -20.98
C LYS A 384 -6.83 -18.54 -20.21
N GLN A 385 -6.95 -19.86 -19.99
CA GLN A 385 -7.98 -20.41 -19.10
C GLN A 385 -7.70 -20.13 -17.62
N ARG A 386 -6.43 -19.96 -17.22
CA ARG A 386 -6.01 -19.74 -15.82
C ARG A 386 -5.73 -18.27 -15.51
N GLU A 387 -6.67 -17.40 -15.83
CA GLU A 387 -6.57 -15.97 -15.48
C GLU A 387 -7.21 -15.75 -14.10
N PHE A 388 -6.58 -14.96 -13.22
CA PHE A 388 -7.05 -14.78 -11.84
C PHE A 388 -8.51 -14.32 -11.73
N TRP A 389 -8.97 -13.49 -12.68
CA TRP A 389 -10.35 -13.03 -12.67
C TRP A 389 -11.34 -14.17 -12.95
N LYS A 390 -10.97 -15.17 -13.76
CA LYS A 390 -11.80 -16.37 -13.98
C LYS A 390 -11.80 -17.27 -12.75
N GLU A 391 -10.67 -17.35 -12.04
CA GLU A 391 -10.58 -18.13 -10.81
C GLU A 391 -11.45 -17.55 -9.68
N VAL A 392 -11.55 -16.22 -9.59
CA VAL A 392 -12.30 -15.50 -8.56
C VAL A 392 -13.81 -15.42 -8.85
N MET A 393 -14.19 -15.48 -10.13
CA MET A 393 -15.58 -15.31 -10.55
C MET A 393 -16.34 -16.65 -10.54
N SER A 394 -17.65 -16.58 -10.28
CA SER A 394 -18.54 -17.71 -10.55
C SER A 394 -18.77 -17.85 -12.07
N GLU A 395 -19.38 -18.95 -12.51
CA GLU A 395 -19.80 -19.11 -13.91
C GLU A 395 -20.68 -17.94 -14.40
N LYS A 396 -21.54 -17.41 -13.51
CA LYS A 396 -22.36 -16.23 -13.82
C LYS A 396 -21.51 -14.96 -13.95
N GLY A 397 -20.52 -14.78 -13.08
CA GLY A 397 -19.55 -13.68 -13.18
C GLY A 397 -18.75 -13.73 -14.49
N GLU A 398 -18.30 -14.92 -14.90
CA GLU A 398 -17.62 -15.11 -16.18
C GLU A 398 -18.52 -14.80 -17.38
N LEU A 399 -19.75 -15.32 -17.39
CA LEU A 399 -20.74 -15.03 -18.43
C LEU A 399 -21.01 -13.53 -18.52
N PHE A 400 -21.10 -12.84 -17.39
CA PHE A 400 -21.27 -11.40 -17.34
C PHE A 400 -20.10 -10.67 -18.01
N VAL A 401 -18.86 -10.94 -17.59
CA VAL A 401 -17.66 -10.25 -18.12
C VAL A 401 -17.50 -10.52 -19.62
N ASN A 402 -17.80 -11.75 -20.07
CA ASN A 402 -17.61 -12.15 -21.46
C ASN A 402 -18.72 -11.64 -22.39
N HIS A 403 -19.98 -11.61 -21.95
CA HIS A 403 -21.13 -11.39 -22.84
C HIS A 403 -21.98 -10.16 -22.53
N VAL A 404 -22.01 -9.71 -21.27
CA VAL A 404 -22.86 -8.60 -20.83
C VAL A 404 -22.07 -7.31 -20.77
N LEU A 405 -20.89 -7.32 -20.13
CA LEU A 405 -20.01 -6.16 -20.06
C LEU A 405 -19.74 -5.48 -21.41
N PRO A 406 -19.36 -6.20 -22.50
CA PRO A 406 -19.14 -5.54 -23.78
C PRO A 406 -20.37 -4.80 -24.32
N LYS A 407 -21.59 -5.31 -24.03
CA LYS A 407 -22.84 -4.64 -24.43
C LYS A 407 -23.15 -3.43 -23.54
N LEU A 408 -22.73 -3.45 -22.28
CA LEU A 408 -22.88 -2.30 -21.38
C LEU A 408 -21.93 -1.17 -21.75
N CYS A 409 -20.74 -1.50 -22.24
CA CYS A 409 -19.76 -0.50 -22.66
C CYS A 409 -20.12 0.16 -24.00
N SER A 410 -20.98 -0.45 -24.82
CA SER A 410 -21.46 0.10 -26.10
C SER A 410 -22.75 0.94 -25.99
N ILE A 411 -23.22 1.17 -24.77
CA ILE A 411 -24.41 1.99 -24.44
C ILE A 411 -23.93 3.25 -23.76
#